data_AF-A0A3R6QT33-F1
#
_entry.id   AF-A0A3R6QT33-F1
#
_cell.length_a   1.000
_cell.length_b   1.000
_cell.length_c   1.000
_cell.angle_alpha   90.00
_cell.angle_beta   90.00
_cell.angle_gamma   90.00
#
_symmetry.space_group_name_H-M   'P 1'
#
loop_
_entity.id
_entity.type
_entity.pdbx_description
1 polymer ?
#
loop_
_entity_poly.entity_id
_entity_poly.type
_entity_poly.pdbx_seq_one_letter_code
_entity_poly.pdbx_strand_id
1 'polypeptide(L)'
;MRELTVFYCSKCGYYAYYQLPKNAVCPKCSASMTKLPMTYQNFMNLDYEMRDELIGSQILGDAVPNCSVVQRITEPERQYNSRAVIAKQAVQIRELTQEVERLRDDNKKLNDTVTWMHATIWDLTMKNKKLT
;
A
#
# COMPACT_ATOMS: atom_id res chain seq x y z
N MET A 1 22.07 30.95 -27.06
CA MET A 1 21.23 30.76 -25.87
C MET A 1 20.64 29.35 -25.93
N ARG A 2 20.70 28.56 -24.85
CA ARG A 2 20.05 27.23 -24.83
C ARG A 2 18.54 27.43 -24.71
N GLU A 3 17.76 26.79 -25.57
CA GLU A 3 16.30 26.89 -25.57
C GLU A 3 15.71 26.35 -24.25
N LEU A 4 14.76 27.08 -23.69
CA LEU A 4 13.97 26.62 -22.54
C LEU A 4 12.91 25.64 -23.03
N THR A 5 12.70 24.56 -22.28
CA THR A 5 11.61 23.61 -22.51
C THR A 5 10.53 23.80 -21.44
N VAL A 6 9.27 23.70 -21.86
CA VAL A 6 8.11 23.80 -20.96
C VAL A 6 7.84 22.43 -20.32
N PHE A 7 7.65 22.42 -19.02
CA PHE A 7 7.25 21.25 -18.25
C PHE A 7 5.97 21.55 -17.47
N TYR A 8 5.13 20.53 -17.24
CA TYR A 8 3.94 20.62 -16.38
C TYR A 8 3.88 19.50 -15.36
N CYS A 9 3.20 19.74 -14.25
CA CYS A 9 2.95 18.74 -13.21
C CYS A 9 1.66 17.98 -13.51
N SER A 10 1.75 16.66 -13.67
CA SER A 10 0.58 15.79 -13.91
C SER A 10 -0.41 15.73 -12.75
N LYS A 11 -0.02 16.18 -11.54
CA LYS A 11 -0.87 16.16 -10.34
C LYS A 11 -1.65 17.45 -10.12
N CYS A 12 -1.09 18.61 -10.46
CA CYS A 12 -1.65 19.91 -10.08
C CYS A 12 -1.65 20.98 -11.19
N GLY A 13 -1.20 20.64 -12.40
CA GLY A 13 -1.18 21.56 -13.54
C GLY A 13 -0.12 22.67 -13.47
N TYR A 14 0.66 22.76 -12.40
CA TYR A 14 1.75 23.74 -12.32
C TYR A 14 2.74 23.55 -13.46
N TYR A 15 3.04 24.61 -14.21
CA TYR A 15 4.03 24.59 -15.29
C TYR A 15 5.22 25.51 -15.01
N ALA A 16 6.38 25.14 -15.53
CA ALA A 16 7.62 25.88 -15.39
C ALA A 16 8.59 25.58 -16.54
N TYR A 17 9.62 26.42 -16.67
CA TYR A 17 10.59 26.35 -17.76
C TYR A 17 11.94 25.87 -17.25
N TYR A 18 12.45 24.79 -17.85
CA TYR A 18 13.74 24.24 -17.47
C TYR A 18 14.57 23.93 -18.72
N GLN A 19 15.89 24.05 -18.60
CA GLN A 19 16.83 23.64 -19.65
C GLN A 19 17.04 22.12 -19.68
N LEU A 20 16.95 21.46 -18.52
CA LEU A 20 17.21 20.04 -18.36
C LEU A 20 16.07 19.35 -17.60
N PRO A 21 15.58 18.18 -18.04
CA PRO A 21 14.49 17.46 -17.38
C PRO A 21 14.75 17.13 -15.91
N LYS A 22 16.01 16.87 -15.54
CA LYS A 22 16.41 16.55 -14.15
C LYS A 22 16.09 17.66 -13.13
N ASN A 23 15.96 18.90 -13.59
CA ASN A 23 15.63 20.04 -12.73
C ASN A 23 14.11 20.28 -12.66
N ALA A 24 13.32 19.59 -13.49
CA ALA A 24 11.89 19.80 -13.60
C ALA A 24 11.15 19.06 -12.48
N VAL A 25 11.20 19.62 -11.27
CA VAL A 25 10.48 19.13 -10.09
C VAL A 25 9.44 20.15 -9.68
N CYS A 26 8.21 19.69 -9.47
CA CYS A 26 7.10 20.56 -9.08
C CYS A 26 7.29 21.06 -7.64
N PRO A 27 7.29 22.38 -7.38
CA PRO A 27 7.44 22.94 -6.04
C PRO A 27 6.23 22.67 -5.13
N LYS A 28 5.06 22.37 -5.70
CA LYS A 28 3.83 22.10 -4.93
C LYS A 28 3.68 20.63 -4.53
N CYS A 29 4.14 19.70 -5.38
CA CYS A 29 3.88 18.27 -5.22
C CYS A 29 5.16 17.44 -5.02
N SER A 30 6.34 18.05 -5.15
CA SER A 30 7.65 17.38 -5.16
C SER A 30 7.74 16.24 -6.18
N ALA A 31 6.90 16.27 -7.22
CA ALA A 31 6.84 15.27 -8.27
C ALA A 31 7.68 15.69 -9.47
N SER A 32 8.26 14.72 -10.17
CA SER A 32 8.90 14.98 -11.48
C SER A 32 7.86 15.50 -12.47
N MET A 33 8.21 16.55 -13.19
CA MET A 33 7.34 17.19 -14.17
C MET A 33 7.51 16.57 -15.56
N THR A 34 6.44 16.57 -16.34
CA THR A 34 6.41 16.02 -17.70
C THR A 34 6.73 17.11 -18.72
N LYS A 35 7.53 16.77 -19.73
CA LYS A 35 7.85 17.69 -20.83
C LYS A 35 6.61 17.87 -21.71
N LEU A 36 6.25 19.11 -22.00
CA LEU A 36 5.17 19.43 -22.92
C LEU A 36 5.64 19.24 -24.38
N PRO A 37 4.86 18.59 -25.26
CA PRO A 37 5.24 18.34 -26.66
C PRO A 37 5.05 19.59 -27.54
N MET A 38 5.57 20.74 -27.12
CA MET A 38 5.57 21.98 -27.90
C MET A 38 6.78 22.86 -27.58
N THR A 39 7.04 23.84 -28.45
CA THR A 39 8.12 24.81 -28.26
C THR A 39 7.71 25.86 -27.23
N TYR A 40 8.71 26.46 -26.58
CA TYR A 40 8.51 27.58 -25.66
C TYR A 40 7.76 28.74 -26.31
N GLN A 41 8.12 29.10 -27.55
CA GLN A 41 7.47 30.20 -28.28
C GLN A 41 5.98 29.93 -28.50
N ASN A 42 5.62 28.72 -28.93
CA ASN A 42 4.22 28.36 -29.12
C ASN A 42 3.43 28.43 -27.82
N PHE A 43 4.02 27.99 -26.70
CA PHE A 43 3.37 28.07 -25.39
C PHE A 43 3.20 29.52 -24.90
N MET A 44 4.18 30.38 -25.15
CA MET A 44 4.11 31.80 -24.76
C MET A 44 3.07 32.59 -25.55
N ASN A 45 2.79 32.17 -26.79
CA ASN A 45 1.75 32.77 -27.63
C ASN A 45 0.32 32.40 -27.19
N LEU A 46 0.16 31.39 -26.33
CA LEU A 46 -1.13 31.03 -25.74
C LEU A 46 -1.49 32.00 -24.62
N ASP A 47 -2.78 32.31 -24.48
CA ASP A 47 -3.31 33.02 -23.31
C ASP A 47 -3.41 32.08 -22.09
N TYR A 48 -3.90 32.61 -20.97
CA TYR A 48 -4.03 31.82 -19.74
C TYR A 48 -5.06 30.69 -19.85
N GLU A 49 -6.19 30.91 -20.52
CA GLU A 49 -7.26 29.92 -20.66
C GLU A 49 -6.81 28.76 -21.55
N MET A 50 -6.20 29.07 -22.70
CA MET A 50 -5.64 28.10 -23.62
C MET A 50 -4.52 27.27 -22.98
N ARG A 51 -3.69 27.87 -22.11
CA ARG A 51 -2.66 27.13 -21.36
C ARG A 51 -3.29 26.16 -20.37
N ASP A 52 -4.30 26.61 -19.63
CA ASP A 52 -5.00 25.76 -18.66
C ASP A 52 -5.72 24.60 -19.34
N GLU A 53 -6.43 24.86 -20.43
CA GLU A 53 -7.09 23.84 -21.25
C GLU A 53 -6.08 22.84 -21.84
N LEU A 54 -4.97 23.34 -22.40
CA LEU A 54 -3.91 22.49 -22.93
C LEU A 54 -3.34 21.59 -21.83
N ILE A 55 -2.93 22.14 -20.69
CA ILE A 55 -2.36 21.35 -19.59
C ILE A 55 -3.40 20.37 -19.05
N GLY A 56 -4.65 20.79 -18.89
CA GLY A 56 -5.77 19.94 -18.50
C GLY A 56 -5.95 18.76 -19.46
N SER A 57 -5.93 19.01 -20.76
CA SER A 57 -6.03 17.97 -21.79
C SER A 57 -4.83 17.01 -21.77
N GLN A 58 -3.62 17.48 -21.50
CA GLN A 58 -2.44 16.62 -21.36
C GLN A 58 -2.50 15.76 -20.10
N ILE A 59 -2.97 16.32 -18.97
CA ILE A 59 -3.18 15.55 -17.73
C ILE A 59 -4.25 14.47 -17.94
N LEU A 60 -5.31 14.80 -18.66
CA LEU A 60 -6.40 13.87 -18.96
C LEU A 60 -6.03 12.87 -20.07
N GLY A 61 -5.16 13.25 -21.01
CA GLY A 61 -4.72 12.44 -22.15
C GLY A 61 -3.55 11.50 -21.81
N ASP A 62 -2.67 11.89 -20.89
CA ASP A 62 -1.64 11.02 -20.30
C ASP A 62 -2.25 9.97 -19.34
N ALA A 63 -3.52 10.14 -18.95
CA ALA A 63 -4.24 9.06 -18.29
C ALA A 63 -4.38 7.91 -19.29
N VAL A 64 -3.75 6.78 -18.98
CA VAL A 64 -3.72 5.51 -19.74
C VAL A 64 -4.82 5.44 -20.79
N PRO A 65 -4.50 5.30 -22.09
CA PRO A 65 -5.52 5.15 -23.12
C PRO A 65 -6.42 3.99 -22.68
N ASN A 66 -7.70 4.29 -22.43
CA ASN A 66 -8.77 3.42 -21.91
C ASN A 66 -9.11 3.47 -20.41
N CYS A 67 -8.54 4.38 -19.59
CA CYS A 67 -9.06 4.58 -18.24
C CYS A 67 -10.21 5.60 -18.25
N SER A 68 -11.45 5.13 -18.16
CA SER A 68 -12.61 6.02 -18.14
C SER A 68 -12.58 6.92 -16.90
N VAL A 69 -13.17 8.13 -16.99
CA VAL A 69 -13.32 9.02 -15.83
C VAL A 69 -13.96 8.29 -14.66
N VAL A 70 -14.95 7.42 -14.95
CA VAL A 70 -15.60 6.55 -13.97
C VAL A 70 -14.60 5.59 -13.32
N GLN A 71 -13.72 4.94 -14.08
CA GLN A 71 -12.68 4.07 -13.51
C GLN A 71 -11.72 4.85 -12.60
N ARG A 72 -11.29 6.06 -12.96
CA ARG A 72 -10.43 6.87 -12.08
C ARG A 72 -11.10 7.26 -10.76
N ILE A 73 -12.39 7.58 -10.81
CA ILE A 73 -13.17 7.97 -9.62
C ILE A 73 -13.48 6.74 -8.74
N THR A 74 -13.71 5.58 -9.36
CA THR A 74 -14.08 4.35 -8.65
C THR A 74 -12.88 3.50 -8.21
N GLU A 75 -11.66 3.77 -8.69
CA GLU A 75 -10.46 3.02 -8.30
C GLU A 75 -10.13 3.11 -6.80
N PRO A 76 -10.21 4.28 -6.14
CA PRO A 76 -10.10 4.37 -4.68
C PRO A 76 -11.16 3.50 -3.98
N GLU A 77 -12.42 3.53 -4.45
CA GLU A 77 -13.51 2.73 -3.89
C GLU A 77 -13.32 1.22 -4.12
N ARG A 78 -12.71 0.81 -5.23
CA ARG A 78 -12.30 -0.58 -5.49
C ARG A 78 -11.28 -1.10 -4.48
N GLN A 79 -10.36 -0.27 -4.02
CA GLN A 79 -9.42 -0.67 -2.95
C GLN A 79 -10.19 -0.97 -1.66
N TYR A 80 -11.26 -0.21 -1.37
CA TYR A 80 -12.15 -0.44 -0.23
C TYR A 80 -13.18 -1.57 -0.43
N ASN A 81 -13.42 -2.02 -1.67
CA ASN A 81 -14.22 -3.22 -1.98
C ASN A 81 -13.59 -4.54 -1.48
N SER A 82 -12.38 -4.49 -0.92
CA SER A 82 -11.80 -5.57 -0.14
C SER A 82 -12.60 -5.92 1.13
N ARG A 83 -13.65 -5.17 1.49
CA ARG A 83 -14.51 -5.44 2.67
C ARG A 83 -14.98 -6.89 2.77
N ALA A 84 -15.36 -7.53 1.65
CA ALA A 84 -15.77 -8.94 1.66
C ALA A 84 -14.60 -9.89 1.99
N VAL A 85 -13.41 -9.59 1.46
CA VAL A 85 -12.18 -10.35 1.75
C VAL A 85 -11.74 -10.13 3.20
N ILE A 86 -11.77 -8.90 3.68
CA ILE A 86 -11.46 -8.53 5.07
C ILE A 86 -12.44 -9.20 6.03
N ALA A 87 -13.73 -9.22 5.73
CA ALA A 87 -14.74 -9.90 6.55
C ALA A 87 -14.48 -11.42 6.63
N LYS A 88 -14.15 -12.05 5.50
CA LYS A 88 -13.80 -13.48 5.47
C LYS A 88 -12.54 -13.77 6.29
N GLN A 89 -11.51 -12.95 6.15
CA GLN A 89 -10.28 -13.06 6.94
C GLN A 89 -10.55 -12.85 8.44
N ALA A 90 -11.41 -11.91 8.82
CA ALA A 90 -11.77 -11.66 10.21
C ALA A 90 -12.55 -12.83 10.86
N VAL A 91 -13.36 -13.56 10.09
CA VAL A 91 -13.99 -14.81 10.56
C VAL A 91 -12.92 -15.88 10.80
N GLN A 92 -12.03 -16.08 9.83
CA GLN A 92 -10.97 -17.09 9.93
C GLN A 92 -10.01 -16.83 11.10
N ILE A 93 -9.65 -15.57 11.36
CA ILE A 93 -8.82 -15.18 12.51
C ILE A 93 -9.51 -15.56 13.83
N ARG A 94 -10.83 -15.33 13.95
CA ARG A 94 -11.57 -15.69 15.17
C ARG A 94 -11.59 -17.20 15.41
N GLU A 95 -11.84 -17.99 14.37
CA GLU A 95 -11.85 -19.45 14.45
C GLU A 95 -10.47 -19.99 14.86
N LEU A 96 -9.40 -19.52 14.23
CA LEU A 96 -8.03 -19.90 14.58
C LEU A 96 -7.66 -19.49 16.01
N THR A 97 -8.12 -18.33 16.47
CA THR A 97 -7.87 -17.86 17.84
C THR A 97 -8.53 -18.80 18.86
N GLN A 98 -9.78 -19.21 18.63
CA GLN A 98 -10.47 -20.17 19.48
C GLN A 98 -9.76 -21.53 19.50
N GLU A 99 -9.25 -21.98 18.36
CA GLU A 99 -8.52 -23.25 18.28
C GLU A 99 -7.19 -23.21 19.04
N VAL A 100 -6.44 -22.11 18.94
CA VAL A 100 -5.19 -21.94 19.71
C VAL A 100 -5.45 -21.99 21.21
N GLU A 101 -6.52 -21.36 21.70
CA GLU A 101 -6.87 -21.41 23.12
C GLU A 101 -7.27 -22.83 23.55
N ARG A 102 -8.05 -23.57 22.74
CA ARG A 102 -8.35 -24.99 23.02
C ARG A 102 -7.09 -25.84 23.11
N LEU A 103 -6.18 -25.69 22.15
CA LEU A 103 -4.92 -26.43 22.13
C LEU A 103 -4.02 -26.08 23.30
N ARG A 104 -4.06 -24.83 23.80
CA ARG A 104 -3.35 -24.42 25.02
C ARG A 104 -3.90 -25.11 26.26
N ASP A 105 -5.22 -25.17 26.39
CA ASP A 105 -5.87 -25.85 27.51
C ASP A 105 -5.56 -27.35 27.52
N ASP A 106 -5.57 -28.00 26.36
CA ASP A 106 -5.26 -29.42 26.27
C ASP A 106 -3.77 -29.71 26.52
N ASN A 107 -2.87 -28.86 26.02
CA ASN A 107 -1.44 -28.96 26.37
C ASN A 107 -1.21 -28.79 27.86
N LYS A 108 -1.94 -27.89 28.52
CA LYS A 108 -1.85 -27.72 29.97
C LYS A 108 -2.25 -29.00 30.71
N LYS A 109 -3.38 -29.62 30.35
CA LYS A 109 -3.82 -30.89 30.96
C LYS A 109 -2.80 -32.01 30.76
N LEU A 110 -2.23 -32.11 29.56
CA LEU A 110 -1.18 -33.09 29.27
C LEU A 110 0.06 -32.84 30.13
N ASN A 111 0.49 -31.58 30.24
CA ASN A 111 1.65 -31.22 31.05
C ASN A 111 1.44 -31.48 32.55
N ASP A 112 0.24 -31.20 33.06
CA ASP A 112 -0.15 -31.52 34.44
C ASP A 112 -0.10 -33.03 34.69
N THR A 113 -0.56 -33.82 33.71
CA THR A 113 -0.50 -35.29 33.76
C THR A 113 0.93 -35.79 33.79
N VAL A 114 1.81 -35.28 32.92
CA VAL A 114 3.24 -35.65 32.91
C VAL A 114 3.91 -35.29 34.23
N THR A 115 3.61 -34.11 34.77
CA THR A 115 4.12 -33.67 36.08
C THR A 115 3.70 -34.63 37.18
N TRP A 116 2.43 -35.02 37.21
CA TRP A 116 1.91 -36.01 38.16
C TRP A 116 2.58 -37.39 37.99
N MET A 117 2.77 -37.85 36.75
CA MET A 117 3.47 -39.10 36.46
C MET A 117 4.92 -39.07 36.97
N HIS A 118 5.65 -37.97 36.74
CA HIS A 118 7.01 -37.82 37.26
C HIS A 118 7.08 -37.88 38.78
N ALA A 119 6.18 -37.18 39.49
CA ALA A 119 6.10 -37.24 40.94
C ALA A 119 5.82 -38.66 41.45
N THR A 120 4.88 -39.36 40.81
CA THR A 120 4.51 -40.74 41.16
C THR A 120 5.65 -41.72 40.95
N ILE A 121 6.35 -41.64 39.80
CA ILE A 121 7.51 -42.48 39.50
C ILE A 121 8.62 -42.23 40.52
N TRP A 122 8.87 -40.98 40.88
CA TRP A 122 9.88 -40.61 41.86
C TRP A 122 9.59 -41.25 43.23
N ASP A 123 8.35 -41.13 43.71
CA ASP A 123 7.92 -41.72 44.98
C ASP A 123 8.07 -43.25 45.00
N LEU A 124 7.66 -43.91 43.91
CA LEU A 124 7.81 -45.36 43.77
C LEU A 124 9.28 -45.78 43.74
N THR A 125 10.12 -45.04 43.02
CA THR A 125 11.57 -45.29 42.94
C THR A 125 12.24 -45.14 44.30
N MET A 126 11.88 -44.11 45.06
CA MET A 126 12.39 -43.88 46.42
C MET A 126 11.94 -44.96 47.41
N LYS A 127 10.69 -45.44 47.30
CA LYS A 127 10.20 -46.56 48.11
C LYS A 127 10.97 -47.84 47.81
N ASN A 128 11.18 -48.17 46.54
CA ASN A 128 11.96 -49.35 46.14
C ASN A 128 13.41 -49.31 46.65
N LYS A 129 14.07 -48.13 46.61
CA LYS A 129 15.42 -47.95 47.15
C LYS A 129 15.53 -48.10 48.67
N LYS A 130 14.44 -47.95 49.42
CA LYS A 130 14.43 -48.16 50.88
C LYS A 130 14.18 -49.62 51.28
N LEU A 131 13.67 -50.42 50.34
CA LEU A 131 13.35 -51.84 50.52
C LEU A 131 14.49 -52.77 50.06
N THR A 132 15.57 -52.19 49.54
CA THR A 132 16.82 -52.85 49.13
C THR A 132 17.95 -52.41 50.05
#